data_AF-A0A8J6DUH8-F1
#
_entry.id   AF-A0A8J6DUH8-F1
#
_cell.length_a   1.000
_cell.length_b   1.000
_cell.length_c   1.000
_cell.angle_alpha   90.00
_cell.angle_beta   90.00
_cell.angle_gamma   90.00
#
_symmetry.space_group_name_H-M   'P 1'
#
loop_
_entity.id
_entity.type
_entity.pdbx_description
1 polymer ?
#
loop_
_entity_poly.entity_id
_entity_poly.type
_entity_poly.pdbx_seq_one_letter_code
_entity_poly.pdbx_strand_id
1 'polypeptide(L)'
;MMCPRCLDCLTSMRHIGSAWQHEKKGRDRGQSAASRAPRRREAMAQAVSLSSLQEPEREAILQVLYRDRAVRKAEEERIRKLKTHLQHLRWKGAKSTSREYQEKSCARCRRALGHLLNRGAVCQGCSHRVCSQCQVFLRRTGAWKCTVCFEDR
;
A
#
# COMPACT_ATOMS: atom_id res chain seq x y z
N MET A 1 52.14 4.08 16.20
CA MET A 1 51.39 3.33 17.23
C MET A 1 49.91 3.57 17.01
N MET A 2 49.15 2.56 16.55
CA MET A 2 47.71 2.69 16.24
C MET A 2 46.86 2.17 17.40
N CYS A 3 45.71 2.82 17.60
CA CYS A 3 44.81 2.67 18.74
C CYS A 3 44.07 1.31 18.77
N PRO A 4 43.80 0.71 19.94
CA PRO A 4 43.25 -0.66 20.07
C PRO A 4 41.81 -0.86 19.57
N ARG A 5 41.08 0.20 19.19
CA ARG A 5 39.68 0.09 18.71
C ARG A 5 39.52 -0.24 17.23
N CYS A 6 40.62 -0.27 16.46
CA CYS A 6 40.57 -0.57 15.03
C CYS A 6 40.79 -2.07 14.69
N LEU A 7 41.22 -2.90 15.66
CA LEU A 7 41.43 -4.34 15.42
C LEU A 7 40.15 -5.18 15.64
N ASP A 8 39.18 -4.68 16.41
CA ASP A 8 37.93 -5.43 16.70
C ASP A 8 36.87 -5.35 15.59
N CYS A 9 37.06 -4.49 14.59
CA CYS A 9 36.14 -4.37 13.46
C CYS A 9 36.46 -5.35 12.30
N LEU A 10 37.66 -5.98 12.31
CA LEU A 10 38.08 -6.91 11.25
C LEU A 10 37.83 -8.39 11.60
N THR A 11 37.63 -8.74 12.87
CA THR A 11 37.32 -10.12 13.29
C THR A 11 35.82 -10.45 13.28
N SER A 12 34.93 -9.44 13.22
CA SER A 12 33.47 -9.67 13.12
C SER A 12 32.96 -9.83 11.68
N MET A 13 33.78 -9.54 10.66
CA MET A 13 33.43 -9.79 9.25
C MET A 13 33.79 -11.20 8.75
N ARG A 14 34.27 -12.11 9.61
CA ARG A 14 34.56 -13.51 9.23
C ARG A 14 33.64 -14.57 9.85
N HIS A 15 32.62 -14.20 10.64
CA HIS A 15 31.68 -15.17 11.22
C HIS A 15 30.28 -15.20 10.60
N ILE A 16 29.98 -14.34 9.61
CA ILE A 16 28.71 -14.36 8.86
C ILE A 16 28.88 -15.04 7.47
N GLY A 17 30.06 -15.61 7.20
CA GLY A 17 30.38 -16.27 5.93
C GLY A 17 29.96 -17.75 5.81
N SER A 18 29.67 -18.43 6.92
CA SER A 18 29.55 -19.91 6.93
C SER A 18 28.10 -20.43 7.05
N ALA A 19 27.11 -19.55 7.15
CA ALA A 19 25.70 -19.92 7.33
C ALA A 19 24.86 -19.88 6.04
N TRP A 20 25.48 -19.58 4.89
CA TRP A 20 24.78 -19.45 3.59
C TRP A 20 24.93 -20.66 2.65
N GLN A 21 25.62 -21.74 3.07
CA GLN A 21 25.93 -22.88 2.20
C GLN A 21 25.24 -24.21 2.56
N HIS A 22 24.55 -24.31 3.70
CA HIS A 22 23.81 -25.54 4.05
C HIS A 22 22.30 -25.50 3.73
N GLU A 23 21.76 -24.36 3.30
CA GLU A 23 20.33 -24.19 2.96
C GLU A 23 20.07 -24.22 1.44
N LYS A 24 20.92 -24.91 0.68
CA LYS A 24 20.73 -25.10 -0.78
C LYS A 24 20.47 -26.54 -1.20
N LYS A 25 20.33 -27.49 -0.27
CA LYS A 25 20.13 -28.91 -0.58
C LYS A 25 18.90 -29.45 0.15
N GLY A 26 17.71 -29.00 -0.26
CA GLY A 26 16.49 -29.46 0.38
C GLY A 26 15.22 -28.70 0.01
N ARG A 27 14.98 -28.39 -1.27
CA ARG A 27 13.64 -28.00 -1.73
C ARG A 27 13.40 -28.28 -3.21
N ASP A 28 13.83 -29.46 -3.67
CA ASP A 28 13.23 -30.09 -4.85
C ASP A 28 12.02 -30.89 -4.39
N ARG A 29 10.86 -30.23 -4.36
CA ARG A 29 9.54 -30.87 -4.46
C ARG A 29 8.59 -29.81 -4.97
N GLY A 30 8.08 -30.08 -6.17
CA GLY A 30 7.43 -29.12 -7.04
C GLY A 30 6.23 -28.45 -6.40
N GLN A 31 5.95 -27.26 -6.92
CA GLN A 31 4.60 -26.72 -6.99
C GLN A 31 4.53 -25.86 -8.25
N SER A 32 3.70 -26.35 -9.17
CA SER A 32 3.44 -25.83 -10.49
C SER A 32 3.31 -24.31 -10.53
N ALA A 33 4.12 -23.69 -11.39
CA ALA A 33 3.87 -22.37 -11.91
C ALA A 33 2.61 -22.44 -12.80
N ALA A 34 1.43 -22.30 -12.19
CA ALA A 34 0.23 -21.92 -12.93
C ALA A 34 0.39 -20.45 -13.33
N SER A 35 0.95 -20.27 -14.52
CA SER A 35 0.96 -19.04 -15.30
C SER A 35 -0.46 -18.46 -15.39
N ARG A 36 -0.80 -17.53 -14.48
CA ARG A 36 -2.04 -16.75 -14.56
C ARG A 36 -1.89 -15.74 -15.69
N ALA A 37 -2.21 -16.18 -16.90
CA ALA A 37 -2.43 -15.30 -18.04
C ALA A 37 -3.43 -14.20 -17.66
N PRO A 38 -3.27 -12.96 -18.15
CA PRO A 38 -4.27 -11.94 -17.95
C PRO A 38 -5.58 -12.43 -18.59
N ARG A 39 -6.67 -12.43 -17.81
CA ARG A 39 -8.02 -12.71 -18.33
C ARG A 39 -8.29 -11.74 -19.47
N ARG A 40 -8.15 -12.22 -20.71
CA ARG A 40 -8.73 -11.59 -21.90
C ARG A 40 -10.21 -11.38 -21.53
N ARG A 41 -10.65 -10.12 -21.46
CA ARG A 41 -12.07 -9.84 -21.63
C ARG A 41 -12.36 -10.26 -23.07
N GLU A 42 -12.84 -11.48 -23.25
CA GLU A 42 -13.36 -11.94 -24.52
C GLU A 42 -14.52 -11.02 -24.87
N ALA A 43 -14.30 -10.19 -25.90
CA ALA A 43 -15.35 -9.37 -26.45
C ALA A 43 -16.36 -10.32 -27.10
N MET A 44 -17.60 -10.30 -26.61
CA MET A 44 -18.75 -10.90 -27.28
C MET A 44 -19.00 -10.14 -28.58
N ALA A 45 -18.24 -10.46 -29.62
CA ALA A 45 -18.53 -10.03 -30.99
C ALA A 45 -19.44 -11.09 -31.61
N GLN A 46 -20.70 -11.15 -31.16
CA GLN A 46 -21.73 -11.81 -31.96
C GLN A 46 -21.90 -10.98 -33.23
N ALA A 47 -21.71 -11.61 -34.39
CA ALA A 47 -21.95 -10.97 -35.68
C ALA A 47 -23.45 -10.75 -35.83
N VAL A 48 -23.92 -9.55 -35.51
CA VAL A 48 -25.32 -9.14 -35.72
C VAL A 48 -25.50 -8.76 -37.19
N SER A 49 -26.28 -9.54 -37.93
CA SER A 49 -26.61 -9.24 -39.33
C SER A 49 -27.63 -8.09 -39.39
N LEU A 50 -27.20 -6.92 -39.88
CA LEU A 50 -28.04 -5.72 -40.04
C LEU A 50 -28.82 -5.70 -41.37
N SER A 51 -28.84 -6.80 -42.12
CA SER A 51 -29.36 -6.88 -43.50
C SER A 51 -30.87 -6.66 -43.63
N SER A 52 -31.62 -6.72 -42.53
CA SER A 52 -33.07 -6.46 -42.49
C SER A 52 -33.45 -5.01 -42.18
N LEU A 53 -32.48 -4.14 -41.90
CA LEU A 53 -32.72 -2.73 -41.54
C LEU A 53 -32.78 -1.84 -42.76
N GLN A 54 -33.64 -0.81 -42.71
CA GLN A 54 -33.64 0.24 -43.71
C GLN A 54 -32.38 1.11 -43.56
N GLU A 55 -31.91 1.70 -44.66
CA GLU A 55 -30.72 2.56 -44.69
C GLU A 55 -30.69 3.65 -43.59
N PRO A 56 -31.78 4.39 -43.28
CA PRO A 56 -31.75 5.38 -42.20
C PRO A 56 -31.60 4.75 -40.80
N GLU A 57 -32.15 3.56 -40.57
CA GLU A 57 -32.02 2.86 -39.28
C GLU A 57 -30.59 2.36 -39.08
N ARG A 58 -29.98 1.85 -40.15
CA ARG A 58 -28.57 1.42 -40.16
C ARG A 58 -27.65 2.59 -39.86
N GLU A 59 -27.86 3.74 -40.50
CA GLU A 59 -27.05 4.94 -40.27
C GLU A 59 -27.19 5.43 -38.81
N ALA A 60 -28.42 5.44 -38.28
CA ALA A 60 -28.66 5.81 -36.88
C ALA A 60 -27.91 4.88 -35.91
N ILE A 61 -27.92 3.56 -36.15
CA ILE A 61 -27.19 2.57 -35.34
C ILE A 61 -25.68 2.81 -35.42
N LEU A 62 -25.14 3.05 -36.62
CA LEU A 62 -23.72 3.33 -36.81
C LEU A 62 -23.29 4.57 -36.02
N GLN A 63 -24.08 5.66 -36.06
CA GLN A 63 -23.78 6.86 -35.31
C GLN A 63 -23.74 6.64 -33.80
N VAL A 64 -24.67 5.84 -33.26
CA VAL A 64 -24.66 5.47 -31.83
C VAL A 64 -23.39 4.69 -31.49
N LEU A 65 -23.00 3.71 -32.31
CA LEU A 65 -21.79 2.90 -32.11
C LEU A 65 -20.51 3.74 -32.18
N TYR A 66 -20.42 4.69 -33.11
CA TYR A 66 -19.28 5.60 -33.20
C TYR A 66 -19.16 6.48 -31.97
N ARG A 67 -20.29 7.03 -31.48
CA ARG A 67 -20.32 7.82 -30.25
C ARG A 67 -19.94 6.99 -29.02
N ASP A 68 -20.48 5.78 -28.89
CA ASP A 68 -20.14 4.87 -27.79
C ASP A 68 -18.65 4.53 -27.81
N ARG A 69 -18.08 4.24 -28.98
CA ARG A 69 -16.65 3.98 -29.14
C ARG A 69 -15.80 5.19 -28.73
N ALA A 70 -16.21 6.40 -29.10
CA ALA A 70 -15.51 7.63 -28.71
C ALA A 70 -15.53 7.84 -27.19
N VAL A 71 -16.70 7.65 -26.56
CA VAL A 71 -16.87 7.74 -25.10
C VAL A 71 -16.02 6.70 -24.37
N ARG A 72 -16.06 5.44 -24.81
CA ARG A 72 -15.23 4.37 -24.23
C ARG A 72 -13.74 4.68 -24.31
N LYS A 73 -13.26 5.16 -25.46
CA LYS A 73 -11.84 5.52 -25.64
C LYS A 73 -11.43 6.65 -24.69
N ALA A 74 -12.25 7.70 -24.57
CA ALA A 74 -11.98 8.80 -23.66
C ALA A 74 -11.91 8.34 -22.19
N GLU A 75 -12.83 7.47 -21.78
CA GLU A 75 -12.87 6.93 -20.42
C GLU A 75 -11.68 5.99 -20.14
N GLU A 76 -11.31 5.13 -21.10
CA GLU A 76 -10.12 4.28 -21.01
C GLU A 76 -8.84 5.10 -20.83
N GLU A 77 -8.69 6.20 -21.58
CA GLU A 77 -7.57 7.12 -21.44
C GLU A 77 -7.55 7.81 -20.08
N ARG A 78 -8.71 8.25 -19.58
CA ARG A 78 -8.86 8.86 -18.25
C ARG A 78 -8.46 7.87 -17.14
N ILE A 79 -8.95 6.63 -17.22
CA ILE A 79 -8.60 5.55 -16.29
C ILE A 79 -7.10 5.26 -16.35
N ARG A 80 -6.51 5.21 -17.55
CA ARG A 80 -5.07 4.97 -17.72
C ARG A 80 -4.24 6.05 -17.03
N LYS A 81 -4.57 7.33 -17.25
CA LYS A 81 -3.89 8.48 -16.61
C LYS A 81 -3.99 8.40 -15.08
N LEU A 82 -5.17 8.10 -14.55
CA LEU A 82 -5.39 7.95 -13.10
C LEU A 82 -4.57 6.79 -12.51
N LYS A 83 -4.55 5.63 -13.18
CA LYS A 83 -3.74 4.48 -12.74
C LYS A 83 -2.25 4.80 -12.72
N THR A 84 -1.73 5.46 -13.75
CA THR A 84 -0.33 5.89 -13.80
C THR A 84 -0.02 6.88 -12.68
N HIS A 85 -0.91 7.85 -12.42
CA HIS A 85 -0.73 8.79 -11.33
C HIS A 85 -0.71 8.10 -9.96
N LEU A 86 -1.62 7.16 -9.71
CA LEU A 86 -1.62 6.36 -8.47
C LEU A 86 -0.35 5.50 -8.31
N GLN A 87 0.13 4.90 -9.40
CA GLN A 87 1.39 4.15 -9.39
C GLN A 87 2.58 5.05 -9.04
N HIS A 88 2.62 6.26 -9.60
CA HIS A 88 3.66 7.25 -9.28
C HIS A 88 3.65 7.66 -7.81
N LEU A 89 2.47 7.92 -7.24
CA LEU A 89 2.32 8.24 -5.82
C LEU A 89 2.77 7.08 -4.93
N ARG A 90 2.41 5.83 -5.29
CA ARG A 90 2.87 4.63 -4.57
C ARG A 90 4.39 4.47 -4.63
N TRP A 91 4.99 4.67 -5.81
CA TRP A 91 6.44 4.61 -5.99
C TRP A 91 7.17 5.68 -5.17
N LYS A 92 6.63 6.91 -5.13
CA LYS A 92 7.15 7.99 -4.29
C LYS A 92 7.04 7.68 -2.80
N GLY A 93 5.92 7.10 -2.35
CA GLY A 93 5.73 6.65 -0.97
C GLY A 93 6.73 5.57 -0.56
N ALA A 94 7.01 4.61 -1.44
CA ALA A 94 7.99 3.54 -1.20
C ALA A 94 9.45 4.03 -1.15
N LYS A 95 9.78 5.16 -1.80
CA LYS A 95 11.12 5.75 -1.79
C LYS A 95 11.38 6.68 -0.60
N SER A 96 10.37 6.98 0.21
CA SER A 96 10.46 7.84 1.40
C SER A 96 10.84 7.07 2.68
N THR A 97 11.75 6.10 2.58
CA THR A 97 12.37 5.47 3.75
C THR A 97 13.51 6.33 4.30
N SER A 98 13.28 7.64 4.50
CA SER A 98 14.07 8.41 5.46
C SER A 98 13.42 8.19 6.83
N ARG A 99 13.89 7.14 7.49
CA ARG A 99 13.52 6.63 8.81
C ARG A 99 13.77 7.62 9.97
N GLU A 100 13.93 8.90 9.67
CA GLU A 100 14.50 9.88 10.60
C GLU A 100 13.46 10.85 11.19
N TYR A 101 12.30 11.04 10.54
CA TYR A 101 11.22 11.91 11.06
C TYR A 101 9.83 11.36 10.72
N GLN A 102 9.50 10.12 11.12
CA GLN A 102 8.10 9.71 11.15
C GLN A 102 7.41 10.42 12.32
N GLU A 103 6.91 11.62 12.05
CA GLU A 103 5.91 12.25 12.90
C GLU A 103 4.74 11.27 13.07
N LYS A 104 4.55 10.78 14.31
CA LYS A 104 3.44 9.87 14.63
C LYS A 104 2.18 10.73 14.72
N SER A 105 1.05 10.27 14.20
CA SER A 105 -0.23 10.98 14.39
C SER A 105 -1.00 10.41 15.58
N CYS A 106 -1.82 11.24 16.21
CA CYS A 106 -2.79 10.81 17.20
C CYS A 106 -3.82 9.87 16.54
N ALA A 107 -4.04 8.68 17.12
CA ALA A 107 -5.03 7.73 16.59
C ALA A 107 -6.49 8.21 16.68
N ARG A 108 -6.78 9.26 17.48
CA ARG A 108 -8.13 9.80 17.67
C ARG A 108 -8.37 11.04 16.82
N CYS A 109 -7.58 12.10 17.00
CA CYS A 109 -7.77 13.36 16.28
C CYS A 109 -6.90 13.51 15.03
N ARG A 110 -6.05 12.53 14.69
CA ARG A 110 -5.11 12.53 13.56
C ARG A 110 -4.07 13.67 13.54
N ARG A 111 -4.06 14.57 14.53
CA ARG A 111 -3.04 15.62 14.67
C ARG A 111 -1.65 14.99 14.78
N ALA A 112 -0.66 15.60 14.13
CA ALA A 112 0.74 15.23 14.26
C ALA A 112 1.19 15.34 15.72
N LEU A 113 1.94 14.36 16.18
CA LEU A 113 2.60 14.31 17.48
C LEU A 113 4.05 14.71 17.27
N GLY A 114 4.51 15.70 18.03
CA GLY A 114 5.87 16.18 17.90
C GLY A 114 6.89 15.18 18.45
N HIS A 115 8.14 15.34 18.00
CA HIS A 115 9.27 14.57 18.49
C HIS A 115 9.72 15.01 19.88
N LEU A 116 9.53 16.29 20.25
CA LEU A 116 9.96 16.85 21.54
C LEU A 116 8.76 17.21 22.42
N LEU A 117 7.83 18.00 21.87
CA LEU A 117 6.61 18.43 22.53
C LEU A 117 5.41 17.61 22.00
N ASN A 118 4.48 17.24 22.89
CA ASN A 118 3.28 16.48 22.52
C ASN A 118 3.56 15.13 21.84
N ARG A 119 4.54 14.35 22.34
CA ARG A 119 4.83 12.97 21.88
C ARG A 119 3.65 12.00 22.02
N GLY A 120 2.65 12.36 22.82
CA GLY A 120 1.50 11.53 23.17
C GLY A 120 1.84 10.32 24.04
N ALA A 121 0.82 9.70 24.63
CA ALA A 121 0.94 8.46 25.39
C ALA A 121 0.32 7.27 24.64
N VAL A 122 0.74 6.06 25.01
CA VAL A 122 0.15 4.82 24.49
C VAL A 122 -1.02 4.42 25.39
N CYS A 123 -2.20 4.21 24.80
CA CYS A 123 -3.39 3.75 25.53
C CYS A 123 -3.25 2.27 25.91
N GLN A 124 -3.44 1.93 27.19
CA GLN A 124 -3.40 0.53 27.65
C GLN A 124 -4.61 -0.33 27.20
N GLY A 125 -5.67 0.27 26.66
CA GLY A 125 -6.81 -0.48 26.09
C GLY A 125 -6.56 -0.96 24.65
N CYS A 126 -6.26 -0.04 23.73
CA CYS A 126 -6.13 -0.34 22.30
C CYS A 126 -4.70 -0.23 21.74
N SER A 127 -3.69 -0.01 22.58
CA SER A 127 -2.27 0.12 22.19
C SER A 127 -1.95 1.24 21.19
N HIS A 128 -2.90 2.15 20.95
CA HIS A 128 -2.70 3.30 20.07
C HIS A 128 -2.10 4.50 20.79
N ARG A 129 -1.30 5.28 20.05
CA ARG A 129 -0.72 6.54 20.54
C ARG A 129 -1.73 7.68 20.39
N VAL A 130 -1.91 8.45 21.46
CA VAL A 130 -2.89 9.54 21.54
C VAL A 130 -2.26 10.83 22.07
N CYS A 131 -2.74 11.99 21.62
CA CYS A 131 -2.23 13.28 22.12
C CYS A 131 -2.74 13.55 23.54
N SER A 132 -2.17 14.56 24.19
CA SER A 132 -2.55 15.03 25.53
C SER A 132 -4.05 15.34 25.68
N GLN A 133 -4.71 15.80 24.61
CA GLN A 133 -6.15 16.11 24.60
C GLN A 133 -7.04 14.86 24.42
N CYS A 134 -6.50 13.76 23.89
CA CYS A 134 -7.26 12.54 23.61
C CYS A 134 -6.93 11.40 24.60
N GLN A 135 -6.20 11.70 25.67
CA GLN A 135 -5.78 10.75 26.70
C GLN A 135 -6.31 11.13 28.08
N VAL A 136 -6.55 10.11 28.91
CA VAL A 136 -7.01 10.21 30.30
C VAL A 136 -6.03 9.43 31.18
N PHE A 137 -5.62 10.02 32.30
CA PHE A 137 -4.75 9.37 33.28
C PHE A 137 -5.56 8.63 34.33
N LEU A 138 -5.37 7.32 34.43
CA LEU A 138 -6.00 6.48 35.44
C LEU A 138 -5.14 6.45 36.71
N ARG A 139 -5.50 7.28 37.71
CA ARG A 139 -4.76 7.33 38.99
C ARG A 139 -4.66 5.97 39.69
N ARG A 140 -5.67 5.11 39.55
CA ARG A 140 -5.69 3.78 40.20
C ARG A 140 -4.62 2.82 39.66
N THR A 141 -4.31 2.91 38.37
CA THR A 141 -3.37 1.98 37.69
C THR A 141 -2.10 2.66 37.21
N GLY A 142 -1.98 3.99 37.38
CA GLY A 142 -0.88 4.79 36.84
C GLY A 142 -0.80 4.79 35.31
N ALA A 143 -1.90 4.43 34.63
CA ALA A 143 -1.92 4.17 33.20
C ALA A 143 -2.59 5.27 32.39
N TRP A 144 -2.21 5.38 31.11
CA TRP A 144 -2.92 6.18 30.13
C TRP A 144 -3.96 5.34 29.38
N LYS A 145 -5.16 5.88 29.22
CA LYS A 145 -6.17 5.41 28.27
C LYS A 145 -6.53 6.52 27.31
N CYS A 146 -6.99 6.18 26.11
CA CYS A 146 -7.65 7.16 25.26
C CYS A 146 -9.07 7.40 25.76
N THR A 147 -9.66 8.55 25.41
CA THR A 147 -11.03 8.90 25.81
C THR A 147 -12.04 7.79 25.46
N VAL A 148 -11.95 7.21 24.26
CA VAL A 148 -12.85 6.10 23.87
C VAL A 148 -12.73 4.87 24.78
N CYS A 149 -11.52 4.34 25.01
CA CYS A 149 -11.33 3.19 25.91
C CYS A 149 -11.56 3.51 27.40
N PHE A 150 -11.70 4.80 27.73
CA PHE A 150 -12.08 5.26 29.07
C PHE A 150 -13.61 5.24 29.23
N GLU A 151 -14.36 5.67 28.22
CA GLU A 151 -15.83 5.60 28.18
C GLU A 151 -16.36 4.17 27.99
N ASP A 152 -15.63 3.30 27.28
CA ASP A 152 -16.00 1.88 27.07
C ASP A 152 -15.78 0.99 28.32
N ARG A 153 -15.92 1.53 29.54
CA ARG A 153 -15.77 0.81 30.82
C ARG A 153 -17.10 0.27 31.35
#